data_AF-A0A960E796-F1
#
_entry.id   AF-A0A960E796-F1
#
_cell.length_a   1.000
_cell.length_b   1.000
_cell.length_c   1.000
_cell.angle_alpha   90.00
_cell.angle_beta   90.00
_cell.angle_gamma   90.00
#
_symmetry.space_group_name_H-M   'P 1'
#
loop_
_entity.id
_entity.type
_entity.pdbx_description
1 polymer ?
#
loop_
_entity_poly.entity_id
_entity_poly.type
_entity_poly.pdbx_seq_one_letter_code
_entity_poly.pdbx_strand_id
1 'polypeptide(L)' 'MTTLLNELIETGDVIEVKLGDDVVSALVLLATDEFVILDACDGSTPFVVKRDELIEYRKFIPA' A
#
# COMPACT_ATOMS: atom_id res chain seq x y z
N MET A 1 14.60 3.80 -13.82
CA MET A 1 14.81 2.38 -13.51
C MET A 1 13.78 2.04 -12.47
N THR A 2 12.62 1.55 -12.91
CA THR A 2 11.48 1.27 -12.02
C THR A 2 11.70 -0.12 -11.46
N THR A 3 12.19 -0.17 -10.23
CA THR A 3 12.34 -1.41 -9.49
C THR A 3 10.94 -1.90 -9.13
N LEU A 4 10.32 -2.71 -10.01
CA LEU A 4 9.19 -3.58 -9.66
C LEU A 4 9.74 -4.74 -8.82
N LEU A 5 10.29 -4.44 -7.64
CA LEU A 5 10.49 -5.48 -6.66
C LEU A 5 9.16 -5.61 -5.92
N ASN A 6 8.61 -6.82 -5.90
CA ASN A 6 7.77 -7.30 -4.79
C ASN A 6 8.57 -7.20 -3.48
N GLU A 7 8.92 -5.99 -3.04
CA GLU A 7 9.35 -5.77 -1.67
C GLU A 7 8.16 -6.17 -0.80
N LEU A 8 8.37 -7.12 0.10
CA LEU A 8 7.28 -7.65 0.90
C LEU A 8 6.61 -6.48 1.63
N ILE A 9 5.35 -6.20 1.29
CA ILE A 9 4.54 -5.26 2.08
C ILE A 9 4.31 -5.90 3.44
N GLU A 10 4.70 -5.16 4.47
CA GLU A 10 4.55 -5.51 5.87
C GLU A 10 3.64 -4.50 6.58
N THR A 11 3.03 -4.96 7.67
CA THR A 11 2.27 -4.08 8.57
C THR A 11 3.18 -2.97 9.08
N GLY A 12 2.71 -1.72 8.99
CA GLY A 12 3.44 -0.52 9.38
C GLY A 12 4.19 0.18 8.25
N ASP A 13 4.29 -0.44 7.06
CA ASP A 13 4.86 0.22 5.90
C ASP A 13 4.02 1.43 5.46
N VAL A 14 4.70 2.44 4.93
CA VAL A 14 4.03 3.52 4.19
C VAL A 14 4.30 3.28 2.72
N ILE A 15 3.24 3.26 1.92
CA ILE A 15 3.31 2.99 0.49
C ILE A 15 2.60 4.09 -0.31
N GLU A 16 3.07 4.34 -1.52
CA GLU A 16 2.36 5.11 -2.53
C GLU A 16 1.55 4.15 -3.40
N VAL A 17 0.27 4.42 -3.58
CA VAL A 17 -0.67 3.58 -4.36
C VAL A 17 -1.54 4.46 -5.26
N LYS A 18 -2.04 3.87 -6.34
CA LYS A 18 -3.03 4.50 -7.21
C LYS A 18 -4.45 4.09 -6.77
N LEU A 19 -5.28 5.07 -6.44
CA LEU A 19 -6.70 4.89 -6.13
C LEU A 19 -7.54 5.65 -7.16
N GLY A 20 -8.15 4.92 -8.10
CA GLY A 20 -8.83 5.55 -9.23
C GLY A 20 -7.84 6.31 -10.11
N ASP A 21 -8.02 7.63 -10.25
CA ASP A 21 -7.12 8.51 -11.00
C ASP A 21 -6.07 9.21 -10.12
N ASP A 22 -6.21 9.10 -8.79
CA ASP A 22 -5.34 9.77 -7.83
C ASP A 22 -4.20 8.86 -7.36
N VAL A 23 -3.06 9.48 -7.06
CA VAL A 23 -1.92 8.83 -6.40
C VAL A 23 -1.86 9.32 -4.96
N VAL A 24 -1.97 8.40 -4.02
CA VAL A 24 -2.03 8.72 -2.59
C VAL A 24 -0.97 7.95 -1.81
N SER A 25 -0.57 8.49 -0.66
CA SER A 25 0.20 7.75 0.33
C SER A 25 -0.76 7.04 1.28
N ALA A 26 -0.48 5.78 1.58
CA ALA A 26 -1.27 4.98 2.50
C ALA A 26 -0.37 4.29 3.54
N LEU A 27 -0.85 4.20 4.77
CA LEU A 27 -0.28 3.37 5.83
C LEU A 27 -0.85 1.95 5.74
N VAL A 28 0.02 0.95 5.79
CA VAL A 28 -0.37 -0.44 5.87
C VAL A 28 -0.73 -0.79 7.30
N LEU A 29 -2.03 -0.88 7.60
CA LEU A 29 -2.52 -1.21 8.94
C LEU A 29 -2.38 -2.70 9.26
N LEU A 30 -2.53 -3.57 8.25
CA LEU A 30 -2.35 -5.01 8.39
C LEU A 30 -2.02 -5.62 7.03
N ALA A 31 -0.95 -6.40 6.96
CA ALA A 31 -0.60 -7.21 5.80
C ALA A 31 -0.70 -8.70 6.16
N THR A 32 -1.60 -9.43 5.50
CA THR A 32 -1.68 -10.90 5.56
C THR A 32 -1.28 -11.50 4.20
N ASP A 33 -1.33 -12.82 4.10
CA ASP A 33 -1.04 -13.53 2.84
C ASP A 33 -2.10 -13.23 1.77
N GLU A 34 -3.35 -12.98 2.17
CA GLU A 34 -4.48 -12.78 1.24
C GLU A 34 -4.87 -11.31 1.08
N PHE A 35 -4.78 -10.51 2.14
CA PHE A 35 -5.33 -9.16 2.19
C PHE A 35 -4.36 -8.14 2.80
N VAL A 36 -4.51 -6.90 2.34
CA VAL A 36 -3.83 -5.74 2.92
C VAL A 36 -4.89 -4.70 3.29
N ILE A 37 -4.81 -4.19 4.52
CA ILE A 37 -5.64 -3.08 5.00
C ILE A 37 -4.82 -1.81 4.90
N LEU A 38 -5.35 -0.82 4.19
CA LEU A 38 -4.69 0.45 3.91
C LEU A 38 -5.50 1.62 4.46
N ASP A 39 -4.81 2.57 5.06
CA ASP A 39 -5.36 3.85 5.50
C ASP A 39 -4.72 4.98 4.69
N ALA A 40 -5.53 5.77 3.99
CA ALA A 40 -5.06 6.94 3.23
C ALA A 40 -4.70 8.13 4.13
N CYS A 41 -4.87 8.01 5.46
CA CYS A 41 -4.56 9.04 6.46
C CYS A 41 -5.27 10.38 6.23
N ASP A 42 -6.41 10.36 5.54
CA ASP A 42 -7.21 11.53 5.17
C ASP A 42 -8.50 11.67 5.99
N GLY A 43 -8.69 10.78 6.99
CA GLY A 43 -9.87 10.73 7.84
C GLY A 43 -11.04 9.92 7.26
N SER A 44 -10.87 9.33 6.07
CA SER A 44 -11.80 8.35 5.53
C SER A 44 -11.65 6.98 6.19
N THR A 45 -12.59 6.07 5.92
CA THR A 45 -12.53 4.70 6.43
C THR A 45 -11.42 3.92 5.70
N PRO A 46 -10.55 3.19 6.42
CA PRO A 46 -9.58 2.28 5.80
C PRO A 46 -10.24 1.28 4.84
N PHE A 47 -9.51 0.90 3.80
CA PHE A 47 -10.00 0.00 2.76
C PHE A 47 -9.15 -1.27 2.67
N VAL A 48 -9.77 -2.34 2.21
CA VAL A 48 -9.16 -3.66 2.09
C VAL A 48 -8.92 -3.96 0.62
N VAL A 49 -7.70 -4.38 0.29
CA VAL A 49 -7.33 -4.85 -1.04
C VAL A 49 -6.83 -6.28 -0.94
N LYS A 50 -7.04 -7.09 -1.97
CA LYS A 50 -6.33 -8.37 -2.04
C LYS A 50 -4.87 -8.13 -2.36
N ARG A 51 -4.01 -8.96 -1.78
CA ARG A 51 -2.56 -8.85 -1.95
C ARG A 51 -2.13 -9.02 -3.42
N ASP A 52 -2.83 -9.87 -4.17
CA ASP A 52 -2.57 -10.13 -5.59
C ASP A 52 -3.12 -9.05 -6.53
N GLU A 53 -4.08 -8.24 -6.07
CA GLU A 53 -4.62 -7.09 -6.79
C GLU A 53 -3.77 -5.82 -6.58
N LEU A 54 -2.95 -5.77 -5.51
CA LEU A 54 -2.04 -4.66 -5.21
C LEU A 54 -0.73 -4.76 -6.00
N ILE A 55 -0.83 -4.62 -7.32
CA ILE A 55 0.29 -4.80 -8.26
C ILE A 55 1.12 -3.53 -8.52
N GLU A 56 0.54 -2.35 -8.27
CA GLU A 56 1.18 -1.05 -8.53
C GLU A 56 1.27 -0.24 -7.23
N TYR A 57 2.39 -0.40 -6.54
CA TYR A 57 2.73 0.40 -5.36
C TYR A 57 4.23 0.69 -5.28
N ARG A 58 4.59 1.69 -4.47
CA ARG A 58 5.98 1.98 -4.11
C ARG A 58 6.09 2.09 -2.60
N LYS A 59 6.96 1.29 -1.98
CA LYS A 59 7.29 1.41 -0.55
C LYS A 59 8.17 2.62 -0.28
N PHE A 60 7.83 3.40 0.74
CA PHE A 60 8.70 4.46 1.25
C PHE A 60 9.71 3.86 2.23
N ILE A 61 10.99 4.08 1.97
CA ILE A 61 12.09 3.64 2.82
C ILE A 61 12.60 4.86 3.60
N PRO A 62 12.55 4.86 4.94
CA PRO A 62 13.16 5.90 5.76
C PRO A 62 14.67 6.01 5.46
N ALA A 63 15.19 7.24 5.45
CA ALA A 63 16.61 7.53 5.21
C ALA A 63 17.49 7.19 6.43
#